data_AF-A0A7Z8PAG6-F1
#
_entry.id   AF-A0A7Z8PAG6-F1
#
_cell.length_a   1.000
_cell.length_b   1.000
_cell.length_c   1.000
_cell.angle_alpha   90.00
_cell.angle_beta   90.00
_cell.angle_gamma   90.00
#
_symmetry.space_group_name_H-M   'P 1'
#
loop_
_entity.id
_entity.type
_entity.pdbx_description
1 polymer ?
#
loop_
_entity_poly.entity_id
_entity_poly.type
_entity_poly.pdbx_seq_one_letter_code
_entity_poly.pdbx_strand_id
1 'polypeptide(L)'
;MSTPFFSIPHPSRLLLGLVAALLLLLGAAACTSQRGDRGFGNGPLSDGERSEVRRQIRRLAAAKTMRENPEDEVRYEEAKRALEGRGSTIQGILLEELAASSDWGVRYGIVNVLSSVGTQRMVEPLIHVLDDTEPQVAWMAMVVLQVVCDHRIPDPASTDERFPPFVGDESDLDLNERNWRNWHAMHGRQLRDAWQKWWDENQHRLRIE
;
A
#
# COMPACT_ATOMS: atom_id res chain seq x y z
N MET A 1 -2.51 57.24 41.46
CA MET A 1 -2.93 55.97 40.87
C MET A 1 -1.68 55.23 40.45
N SER A 2 -1.26 54.32 41.31
CA SER A 2 -0.03 53.53 41.17
C SER A 2 -0.43 52.15 40.67
N THR A 3 0.20 51.66 39.61
CA THR A 3 0.21 50.22 39.29
C THR A 3 1.66 49.73 39.29
N PRO A 4 1.95 48.60 39.95
CA PRO A 4 3.31 48.21 40.30
C PRO A 4 3.86 47.04 39.46
N PHE A 5 5.19 46.94 39.49
CA PHE A 5 6.04 45.74 39.53
C PHE A 5 5.74 44.49 38.68
N PHE A 6 6.69 44.21 37.78
CA PHE A 6 7.46 42.96 37.64
C PHE A 6 6.76 41.62 37.92
N SER A 7 6.69 40.78 36.88
CA SER A 7 6.87 39.34 37.04
C SER A 7 8.06 38.89 36.20
N ILE A 8 9.05 38.34 36.90
CA ILE A 8 10.29 37.74 36.40
C ILE A 8 9.93 36.39 35.76
N PRO A 9 10.42 36.04 34.56
CA PRO A 9 10.42 34.66 34.11
C PRO A 9 11.76 34.01 34.47
N HIS A 10 11.77 32.90 35.24
CA HIS A 10 12.87 31.91 35.31
C HIS A 10 12.53 30.78 36.34
N PRO A 11 13.19 29.61 36.32
CA PRO A 11 13.41 28.68 35.21
C PRO A 11 13.21 27.19 35.64
N SER A 12 12.84 26.29 34.72
CA SER A 12 13.21 24.84 34.72
C SER A 12 12.58 24.22 33.47
N ARG A 13 13.31 24.04 32.35
CA ARG A 13 14.27 22.94 32.10
C ARG A 13 13.72 21.61 32.62
N LEU A 14 13.06 20.86 31.74
CA LEU A 14 13.29 19.44 31.45
C LEU A 14 12.29 19.04 30.34
N LEU A 15 12.78 18.30 29.34
CA LEU A 15 12.03 17.65 28.25
C LEU A 15 11.65 18.46 27.00
N LEU A 16 12.51 19.38 26.56
CA LEU A 16 12.70 19.62 25.13
C LEU A 16 14.09 19.08 24.75
N GLY A 17 14.13 17.88 24.16
CA GLY A 17 15.37 17.32 23.62
C GLY A 17 15.48 15.82 23.82
N LEU A 18 14.67 15.03 23.10
CA LEU A 18 14.97 13.63 22.75
C LEU A 18 14.06 13.10 21.62
N VAL A 19 13.56 13.96 20.73
CA VAL A 19 12.77 13.57 19.53
C VAL A 19 13.47 13.99 18.22
N ALA A 20 14.68 14.57 18.27
CA ALA A 20 15.42 15.00 17.07
C ALA A 20 16.90 14.57 17.06
N ALA A 21 17.28 13.56 17.86
CA ALA A 21 18.68 13.14 17.97
C ALA A 21 18.83 11.61 18.17
N LEU A 22 18.21 10.82 17.30
CA LEU A 22 18.64 9.44 17.02
C LEU A 22 18.76 9.19 15.51
N LEU A 23 19.16 10.23 14.77
CA LEU A 23 19.40 10.22 13.32
C LEU A 23 20.85 10.53 12.93
N LEU A 24 21.80 10.52 13.86
CA LEU A 24 23.21 10.64 13.51
C LEU A 24 24.06 9.78 14.46
N LEU A 25 24.89 8.92 13.86
CA LEU A 25 25.98 8.11 14.43
C LEU A 25 25.65 6.64 14.77
N LEU A 26 25.60 5.80 13.73
CA LEU A 26 26.34 4.53 13.72
C LEU A 26 26.44 3.99 12.28
N GLY A 27 27.67 3.90 11.75
CA GLY A 27 27.96 2.95 10.67
C GLY A 27 28.55 3.48 9.37
N ALA A 28 29.49 4.42 9.41
CA ALA A 28 30.52 4.47 8.37
C ALA A 28 31.40 3.21 8.50
N ALA A 29 30.97 2.12 7.87
CA ALA A 29 31.79 0.96 7.60
C ALA A 29 31.72 0.70 6.09
N ALA A 30 32.79 1.07 5.41
CA ALA A 30 33.06 0.61 4.07
C ALA A 30 33.10 -0.92 4.08
N CYS A 31 32.13 -1.54 3.41
CA CYS A 31 32.31 -2.81 2.75
C CYS A 31 31.67 -2.70 1.37
N THR A 32 32.55 -2.55 0.39
CA THR A 32 32.27 -2.81 -1.02
C THR A 32 31.62 -4.18 -1.16
N SER A 33 30.36 -4.20 -1.58
CA SER A 33 29.69 -5.41 -2.02
C SER A 33 28.85 -5.04 -3.24
N GLN A 34 29.55 -4.95 -4.36
CA GLN A 34 29.05 -5.33 -5.67
C GLN A 34 27.64 -4.82 -5.98
N ARG A 35 27.56 -3.51 -6.26
CA ARG A 35 26.55 -2.96 -7.16
C ARG A 35 26.83 -3.59 -8.52
N GLY A 36 26.33 -4.80 -8.71
CA GLY A 36 26.22 -5.41 -10.02
C GLY A 36 25.44 -4.42 -10.85
N ASP A 37 26.13 -3.77 -11.77
CA ASP A 37 25.58 -3.09 -12.92
C ASP A 37 24.83 -4.13 -13.76
N ARG A 38 23.70 -4.60 -13.23
CA ARG A 38 22.66 -5.21 -14.04
C ARG A 38 21.92 -4.02 -14.58
N GLY A 39 22.42 -3.48 -15.70
CA GLY A 39 21.55 -2.75 -16.60
C GLY A 39 20.29 -3.58 -16.73
N PHE A 40 19.16 -3.04 -16.28
CA PHE A 40 17.86 -3.58 -16.64
C PHE A 40 17.79 -3.42 -18.15
N GLY A 41 18.27 -4.43 -18.87
CA GLY A 41 18.27 -4.42 -20.31
C GLY A 41 16.84 -4.19 -20.76
N ASN A 42 16.65 -3.38 -21.81
CA ASN A 42 15.34 -3.15 -22.42
C ASN A 42 14.74 -4.41 -23.10
N GLY A 43 15.19 -5.61 -22.71
CA GLY A 43 14.72 -6.90 -23.19
C GLY A 43 13.85 -7.61 -22.15
N PRO A 44 13.18 -8.71 -22.53
CA PRO A 44 12.41 -9.53 -21.61
C PRO A 44 13.29 -10.01 -20.45
N LEU A 45 12.73 -10.06 -19.23
CA LEU A 45 13.41 -10.63 -18.06
C LEU A 45 13.99 -12.02 -18.40
N SER A 46 15.14 -12.37 -17.85
CA SER A 46 15.67 -13.74 -17.92
C SER A 46 14.89 -14.68 -16.98
N ASP A 47 15.03 -16.00 -17.17
CA ASP A 47 14.36 -16.98 -16.30
C ASP A 47 14.84 -16.91 -14.85
N GLY A 48 16.12 -16.59 -14.64
CA GLY A 48 16.66 -16.30 -13.32
C GLY A 48 16.00 -15.09 -12.66
N GLU A 49 15.77 -14.02 -13.42
CA GLU A 49 15.09 -12.83 -12.90
C GLU A 49 13.60 -13.07 -12.64
N ARG A 50 12.91 -13.82 -13.51
CA ARG A 50 11.53 -14.27 -13.24
C ARG A 50 11.45 -15.10 -11.96
N SER A 51 12.39 -16.02 -11.77
CA SER A 51 12.46 -16.86 -10.57
C SER A 51 12.74 -16.04 -9.31
N GLU A 52 13.59 -15.01 -9.42
CA GLU A 52 13.86 -14.04 -8.37
C GLU A 52 12.60 -13.26 -7.99
N VAL A 53 11.89 -12.68 -8.98
CA VAL A 53 10.65 -11.94 -8.77
C VAL A 53 9.63 -12.80 -8.03
N ARG A 54 9.37 -14.03 -8.49
CA ARG A 54 8.44 -14.95 -7.83
C ARG A 54 8.87 -15.31 -6.41
N ARG A 55 10.18 -15.38 -6.13
CA ARG A 55 10.67 -15.61 -4.77
C ARG A 55 10.35 -14.42 -3.86
N GLN A 56 10.54 -13.19 -4.32
CA GLN A 56 10.17 -12.00 -3.56
C GLN A 56 8.65 -11.90 -3.38
N ILE A 57 7.86 -12.22 -4.41
CA ILE A 57 6.39 -12.28 -4.31
C ILE A 57 5.94 -13.23 -3.19
N ARG A 58 6.53 -14.43 -3.09
CA ARG A 58 6.21 -15.37 -1.99
C ARG A 58 6.54 -14.80 -0.60
N ARG A 59 7.55 -13.93 -0.46
CA ARG A 59 7.89 -13.30 0.81
C ARG A 59 6.85 -12.28 1.26
N LEU A 60 6.02 -11.76 0.34
CA LEU A 60 4.90 -10.87 0.68
C LEU A 60 3.84 -11.56 1.55
N ALA A 61 3.83 -12.91 1.63
CA ALA A 61 2.99 -13.65 2.57
C ALA A 61 3.18 -13.20 4.04
N ALA A 62 4.31 -12.58 4.36
CA ALA A 62 4.58 -11.99 5.67
C ALA A 62 3.59 -10.87 6.06
N ALA A 63 2.85 -10.29 5.10
CA ALA A 63 1.79 -9.32 5.38
C ALA A 63 0.74 -9.83 6.37
N LYS A 64 0.55 -11.15 6.49
CA LYS A 64 -0.43 -11.77 7.38
C LYS A 64 -0.15 -11.57 8.86
N THR A 65 1.12 -11.41 9.20
CA THR A 65 1.62 -11.51 10.57
C THR A 65 2.53 -10.34 10.93
N MET A 66 2.78 -9.40 10.00
CA MET A 66 3.69 -8.28 10.24
C MET A 66 3.24 -7.35 11.37
N ARG A 67 1.94 -7.27 11.67
CA ARG A 67 1.43 -6.47 12.80
C ARG A 67 1.83 -7.09 14.14
N GLU A 68 1.90 -8.41 14.20
CA GLU A 68 2.21 -9.17 15.40
C GLU A 68 3.71 -9.55 15.50
N ASN A 69 4.44 -9.52 14.38
CA ASN A 69 5.82 -9.97 14.28
C ASN A 69 6.70 -8.98 13.50
N PRO A 70 7.60 -8.25 14.19
CA PRO A 70 8.53 -7.30 13.55
C PRO A 70 9.46 -7.93 12.52
N GLU A 71 9.81 -9.21 12.65
CA GLU A 71 10.65 -9.89 11.64
C GLU A 71 9.89 -10.10 10.32
N ASP A 72 8.56 -10.28 10.40
CA ASP A 72 7.70 -10.42 9.24
C ASP A 72 7.48 -9.06 8.57
N GLU A 73 7.38 -7.98 9.35
CA GLU A 73 7.38 -6.61 8.84
C GLU A 73 8.65 -6.30 8.04
N VAL A 74 9.83 -6.59 8.60
CA VAL A 74 11.11 -6.42 7.89
C VAL A 74 11.13 -7.25 6.62
N ARG A 75 10.68 -8.51 6.67
CA ARG A 75 10.65 -9.40 5.50
C ARG A 75 9.71 -8.89 4.41
N TYR A 76 8.55 -8.38 4.80
CA TYR A 76 7.57 -7.80 3.89
C TYR A 76 8.14 -6.55 3.20
N GLU A 77 8.70 -5.61 3.97
CA GLU A 77 9.26 -4.36 3.44
C GLU A 77 10.47 -4.59 2.52
N GLU A 78 11.35 -5.54 2.85
CA GLU A 78 12.44 -5.92 1.97
C GLU A 78 11.95 -6.49 0.63
N ALA A 79 10.96 -7.38 0.68
CA ALA A 79 10.38 -7.98 -0.51
C ALA A 79 9.66 -6.94 -1.37
N LYS A 80 8.87 -6.07 -0.74
CA LYS A 80 8.17 -4.95 -1.38
C LYS A 80 9.15 -4.03 -2.09
N ARG A 81 10.19 -3.54 -1.39
CA ARG A 81 11.22 -2.66 -1.97
C ARG A 81 11.97 -3.32 -3.14
N ALA A 82 12.29 -4.61 -3.01
CA ALA A 82 12.97 -5.35 -4.08
C ALA A 82 12.12 -5.47 -5.35
N LEU A 83 10.79 -5.60 -5.20
CA LEU A 83 9.84 -5.62 -6.32
C LEU A 83 9.64 -4.21 -6.90
N GLU A 84 9.45 -3.21 -6.06
CA GLU A 84 9.31 -1.80 -6.47
C GLU A 84 10.52 -1.31 -7.28
N GLY A 85 11.73 -1.69 -6.88
CA GLY A 85 12.96 -1.35 -7.59
C GLY A 85 13.08 -1.93 -9.01
N ARG A 86 12.17 -2.80 -9.44
CA ARG A 86 12.09 -3.33 -10.81
C ARG A 86 11.15 -2.54 -11.72
N GLY A 87 10.33 -1.65 -11.15
CA GLY A 87 9.35 -0.84 -11.87
C GLY A 87 8.30 -1.66 -12.62
N SER A 88 7.68 -1.05 -13.63
CA SER A 88 6.54 -1.63 -14.36
C SER A 88 6.87 -2.90 -15.16
N THR A 89 8.15 -3.23 -15.35
CA THR A 89 8.58 -4.44 -16.09
C THR A 89 8.07 -5.74 -15.50
N ILE A 90 7.79 -5.78 -14.19
CA ILE A 90 7.28 -6.97 -13.49
C ILE A 90 5.75 -7.03 -13.41
N GLN A 91 5.03 -6.02 -13.90
CA GLN A 91 3.57 -5.95 -13.75
C GLN A 91 2.86 -7.20 -14.25
N GLY A 92 3.27 -7.77 -15.39
CA GLY A 92 2.68 -8.99 -15.92
C GLY A 92 2.76 -10.16 -14.93
N ILE A 93 3.94 -10.35 -14.31
CA ILE A 93 4.15 -11.41 -13.31
C ILE A 93 3.32 -11.13 -12.06
N LEU A 94 3.22 -9.88 -11.62
CA LEU A 94 2.40 -9.51 -10.47
C LEU A 94 0.92 -9.84 -10.72
N LEU A 95 0.37 -9.50 -11.89
CA LEU A 95 -1.02 -9.80 -12.23
C LEU A 95 -1.28 -11.31 -12.37
N GLU A 96 -0.34 -12.07 -12.94
CA GLU A 96 -0.42 -13.54 -13.00
C GLU A 96 -0.48 -14.16 -11.60
N GLU A 97 0.43 -13.76 -10.70
CA GLU A 97 0.51 -14.30 -9.34
C GLU A 97 -0.65 -13.83 -8.45
N LEU A 98 -1.18 -12.62 -8.69
CA LEU A 98 -2.37 -12.10 -8.02
C LEU A 98 -3.59 -13.00 -8.28
N ALA A 99 -3.77 -13.42 -9.53
CA ALA A 99 -4.87 -14.30 -9.92
C ALA A 99 -4.67 -15.76 -9.45
N ALA A 100 -3.41 -16.22 -9.34
CA ALA A 100 -3.09 -17.62 -9.01
C ALA A 100 -2.96 -17.89 -7.50
N SER A 101 -2.63 -16.89 -6.69
CA SER A 101 -2.28 -17.09 -5.28
C SER A 101 -3.50 -17.34 -4.40
N SER A 102 -3.54 -18.49 -3.72
CA SER A 102 -4.48 -18.74 -2.62
C SER A 102 -4.11 -18.01 -1.33
N ASP A 103 -2.88 -17.52 -1.22
CA ASP A 103 -2.37 -16.82 -0.04
C ASP A 103 -2.79 -15.34 -0.06
N TRP A 104 -3.69 -14.95 0.84
CA TRP A 104 -4.21 -13.58 0.91
C TRP A 104 -3.13 -12.53 1.23
N GLY A 105 -2.08 -12.90 1.99
CA GLY A 105 -0.98 -11.99 2.30
C GLY A 105 -0.15 -11.68 1.07
N VAL A 106 0.09 -12.70 0.24
CA VAL A 106 0.70 -12.52 -1.09
C VAL A 106 -0.18 -11.61 -1.95
N ARG A 107 -1.50 -11.84 -2.03
CA ARG A 107 -2.41 -10.99 -2.83
C ARG A 107 -2.40 -9.54 -2.34
N TYR A 108 -2.54 -9.32 -1.03
CA TYR A 108 -2.44 -7.99 -0.41
C TYR A 108 -1.13 -7.29 -0.79
N GLY A 109 0.01 -7.99 -0.63
CA GLY A 109 1.31 -7.42 -0.94
C GLY A 109 1.48 -7.13 -2.43
N ILE A 110 0.94 -7.96 -3.32
CA ILE A 110 0.99 -7.70 -4.77
C ILE A 110 0.20 -6.43 -5.10
N VAL A 111 -1.01 -6.27 -4.57
CA VAL A 111 -1.81 -5.04 -4.78
C VAL A 111 -1.05 -3.82 -4.24
N ASN A 112 -0.40 -3.95 -3.08
CA ASN A 112 0.41 -2.88 -2.51
C ASN A 112 1.60 -2.50 -3.42
N VAL A 113 2.35 -3.49 -3.93
CA VAL A 113 3.44 -3.24 -4.89
C VAL A 113 2.93 -2.60 -6.18
N LEU A 114 1.78 -3.06 -6.68
CA LEU A 114 1.13 -2.52 -7.88
C LEU A 114 0.77 -1.03 -7.74
N SER A 115 0.55 -0.52 -6.53
CA SER A 115 0.35 0.93 -6.30
C SER A 115 1.55 1.78 -6.74
N SER A 116 2.76 1.23 -6.67
CA SER A 116 4.01 1.91 -6.99
C SER A 116 4.50 1.63 -8.42
N VAL A 117 4.22 0.44 -8.95
CA VAL A 117 4.80 -0.04 -10.23
C VAL A 117 3.77 -0.28 -11.33
N GLY A 118 2.49 -0.25 -11.00
CA GLY A 118 1.43 -0.62 -11.92
C GLY A 118 1.11 0.49 -12.90
N THR A 119 1.00 0.12 -14.18
CA THR A 119 0.46 0.98 -15.24
C THR A 119 -1.05 0.84 -15.31
N GLN A 120 -1.69 1.62 -16.19
CA GLN A 120 -3.12 1.55 -16.50
C GLN A 120 -3.67 0.12 -16.68
N ARG A 121 -2.86 -0.83 -17.17
CA ARG A 121 -3.26 -2.23 -17.38
C ARG A 121 -3.64 -2.99 -16.10
N MET A 122 -3.35 -2.46 -14.91
CA MET A 122 -3.75 -3.11 -13.66
C MET A 122 -5.18 -2.77 -13.23
N VAL A 123 -5.79 -1.71 -13.77
CA VAL A 123 -7.06 -1.18 -13.24
C VAL A 123 -8.17 -2.23 -13.31
N GLU A 124 -8.40 -2.82 -14.47
CA GLU A 124 -9.44 -3.86 -14.64
C GLU A 124 -9.18 -5.12 -13.78
N PRO A 125 -7.95 -5.66 -13.69
CA PRO A 125 -7.62 -6.67 -12.69
C PRO A 125 -7.93 -6.25 -11.24
N LEU A 126 -7.59 -5.02 -10.83
CA LEU A 126 -7.85 -4.54 -9.47
C LEU A 126 -9.35 -4.36 -9.18
N ILE A 127 -10.16 -4.03 -10.19
CA ILE A 127 -11.63 -4.01 -10.06
C ILE A 127 -12.14 -5.42 -9.71
N HIS A 128 -11.55 -6.48 -10.28
CA HIS A 128 -11.91 -7.85 -9.89
C HIS A 128 -11.46 -8.20 -8.46
N VAL A 129 -10.33 -7.63 -7.98
CA VAL A 129 -9.88 -7.83 -6.60
C VAL A 129 -10.82 -7.20 -5.57
N LEU A 130 -11.71 -6.29 -5.98
CA LEU A 130 -12.77 -5.80 -5.09
C LEU A 130 -13.73 -6.91 -4.64
N ASP A 131 -13.78 -8.07 -5.32
CA ASP A 131 -14.55 -9.25 -4.90
C ASP A 131 -13.72 -10.24 -4.06
N ASP A 132 -12.50 -9.89 -3.64
CA ASP A 132 -11.64 -10.78 -2.86
C ASP A 132 -12.31 -11.22 -1.56
N THR A 133 -12.18 -12.51 -1.24
CA THR A 133 -12.76 -13.10 -0.03
C THR A 133 -12.12 -12.58 1.26
N GLU A 134 -10.87 -12.11 1.18
CA GLU A 134 -10.20 -11.46 2.30
C GLU A 134 -10.47 -9.95 2.25
N PRO A 135 -11.21 -9.38 3.21
CA PRO A 135 -11.62 -7.98 3.18
C PRO A 135 -10.42 -7.01 3.09
N GLN A 136 -9.29 -7.34 3.72
CA GLN A 136 -8.08 -6.51 3.71
C GLN A 136 -7.48 -6.40 2.30
N VAL A 137 -7.62 -7.45 1.47
CA VAL A 137 -7.17 -7.42 0.07
C VAL A 137 -8.09 -6.53 -0.77
N ALA A 138 -9.41 -6.66 -0.61
CA ALA A 138 -10.40 -5.81 -1.28
C ALA A 138 -10.26 -4.33 -0.87
N TRP A 139 -9.98 -4.07 0.42
CA TRP A 139 -9.71 -2.72 0.92
C TRP A 139 -8.47 -2.12 0.25
N MET A 140 -7.38 -2.87 0.18
CA MET A 140 -6.15 -2.41 -0.48
C MET A 140 -6.40 -2.13 -1.97
N ALA A 141 -7.16 -2.99 -2.67
CA ALA A 141 -7.53 -2.74 -4.05
C ALA A 141 -8.36 -1.45 -4.22
N MET A 142 -9.31 -1.20 -3.31
CA MET A 142 -10.08 0.05 -3.28
C MET A 142 -9.17 1.28 -3.14
N VAL A 143 -8.24 1.25 -2.18
CA VAL A 143 -7.28 2.34 -1.95
C VAL A 143 -6.44 2.60 -3.20
N VAL A 144 -5.88 1.54 -3.81
CA VAL A 144 -5.05 1.68 -5.01
C VAL A 144 -5.86 2.22 -6.19
N LEU A 145 -7.09 1.72 -6.42
CA LEU A 145 -7.98 2.22 -7.46
C LEU A 145 -8.28 3.71 -7.28
N GLN A 146 -8.54 4.15 -6.05
CA GLN A 146 -8.72 5.58 -5.74
C GLN A 146 -7.49 6.39 -6.12
N VAL A 147 -6.30 5.97 -5.67
CA VAL A 147 -5.06 6.72 -5.95
C VAL A 147 -4.80 6.82 -7.45
N VAL A 148 -4.87 5.70 -8.19
CA VAL A 148 -4.52 5.69 -9.62
C VAL A 148 -5.59 6.27 -10.53
N CYS A 149 -6.83 6.34 -10.06
CA CYS A 149 -7.94 6.96 -10.77
C CYS A 149 -8.24 8.39 -10.28
N ASP A 150 -7.27 9.06 -9.64
CA ASP A 150 -7.39 10.46 -9.18
C ASP A 150 -8.60 10.68 -8.25
N HIS A 151 -8.84 9.71 -7.36
CA HIS A 151 -9.94 9.66 -6.39
C HIS A 151 -11.34 9.81 -7.01
N ARG A 152 -11.48 9.52 -8.31
CA ARG A 152 -12.75 9.55 -9.04
C ARG A 152 -13.52 8.27 -8.73
N ILE A 153 -14.06 8.22 -7.53
CA ILE A 153 -14.87 7.13 -7.04
C ILE A 153 -16.21 7.18 -7.79
N PRO A 154 -16.66 6.06 -8.40
CA PRO A 154 -18.03 5.97 -8.86
C PRO A 154 -18.96 6.06 -7.66
N ASP A 155 -19.84 7.07 -7.66
CA ASP A 155 -20.86 7.26 -6.63
C ASP A 155 -21.82 6.04 -6.62
N PRO A 156 -21.81 5.19 -5.58
CA PRO A 156 -22.77 4.09 -5.48
C PRO A 156 -24.17 4.57 -5.03
N ALA A 157 -24.37 5.89 -4.92
CA ALA A 157 -25.55 6.67 -4.57
C ALA A 157 -25.81 6.86 -3.06
N SER A 158 -25.47 8.08 -2.59
CA SER A 158 -26.05 8.89 -1.50
C SER A 158 -26.48 8.23 -0.17
N THR A 159 -25.66 8.49 0.87
CA THR A 159 -26.07 8.89 2.23
C THR A 159 -27.09 8.01 2.98
N ASP A 160 -26.61 6.94 3.64
CA ASP A 160 -27.20 6.41 4.89
C ASP A 160 -26.13 5.73 5.79
N GLU A 161 -25.38 6.60 6.49
CA GLU A 161 -24.79 6.58 7.84
C GLU A 161 -24.03 5.40 8.50
N ARG A 162 -23.78 4.22 7.91
CA ARG A 162 -22.95 3.19 8.60
C ARG A 162 -21.65 2.71 7.90
N PHE A 163 -21.14 3.56 6.99
CA PHE A 163 -19.80 3.61 6.31
C PHE A 163 -19.42 2.45 5.37
N PRO A 164 -18.60 2.69 4.29
CA PRO A 164 -17.64 3.80 4.19
C PRO A 164 -17.57 4.63 2.89
N PRO A 165 -17.61 5.97 3.04
CA PRO A 165 -16.75 6.87 2.30
C PRO A 165 -15.81 7.58 3.30
N PHE A 166 -14.53 7.17 3.28
CA PHE A 166 -13.38 7.68 4.06
C PHE A 166 -13.21 7.05 5.46
N VAL A 167 -12.10 6.30 5.59
CA VAL A 167 -11.65 5.61 6.80
C VAL A 167 -11.81 6.53 8.02
N GLY A 168 -12.62 6.11 8.99
CA GLY A 168 -12.76 6.82 10.25
C GLY A 168 -11.41 6.86 10.99
N ASP A 169 -11.27 7.80 11.93
CA ASP A 169 -10.12 8.00 12.81
C ASP A 169 -9.08 6.86 12.76
N GLU A 170 -7.91 7.12 12.15
CA GLU A 170 -6.82 6.15 11.96
C GLU A 170 -6.29 5.57 13.29
N SER A 171 -6.74 6.11 14.43
CA SER A 171 -6.36 5.67 15.77
C SER A 171 -6.83 4.25 16.13
N ASP A 172 -7.92 3.72 15.53
CA ASP A 172 -8.41 2.35 15.78
C ASP A 172 -8.51 1.52 14.49
N LEU A 173 -7.36 0.95 14.11
CA LEU A 173 -7.23 0.10 12.92
C LEU A 173 -8.12 -1.15 12.97
N ASP A 174 -8.29 -1.74 14.16
CA ASP A 174 -9.08 -2.96 14.30
C ASP A 174 -10.57 -2.68 14.12
N LEU A 175 -11.05 -1.54 14.61
CA LEU A 175 -12.42 -1.08 14.36
C LEU A 175 -12.64 -0.82 12.87
N ASN A 176 -11.70 -0.16 12.21
CA ASN A 176 -11.76 0.11 10.79
C ASN A 176 -11.80 -1.19 9.96
N GLU A 177 -10.97 -2.18 10.31
CA GLU A 177 -10.96 -3.50 9.67
C GLU A 177 -12.32 -4.22 9.83
N ARG A 178 -12.89 -4.21 11.05
CA ARG A 178 -14.21 -4.81 11.32
C ARG A 178 -15.33 -4.10 10.56
N ASN A 179 -15.32 -2.77 10.53
CA ASN A 179 -16.33 -1.98 9.83
C ASN A 179 -16.28 -2.24 8.32
N TRP A 180 -15.08 -2.19 7.73
CA TRP A 180 -14.88 -2.51 6.33
C TRP A 180 -15.37 -3.92 6.01
N ARG A 181 -14.96 -4.93 6.79
CA ARG A 181 -15.39 -6.32 6.60
C ARG A 181 -16.91 -6.46 6.56
N ASN A 182 -17.61 -5.85 7.52
CA ASN A 182 -19.06 -5.93 7.62
C ASN A 182 -19.75 -5.25 6.44
N TRP A 183 -19.30 -4.05 6.07
CA TRP A 183 -19.87 -3.32 4.95
C TRP A 183 -19.59 -4.01 3.62
N HIS A 184 -18.34 -4.44 3.38
CA HIS A 184 -17.93 -5.10 2.14
C HIS A 184 -18.69 -6.41 1.93
N ALA A 185 -18.98 -7.16 2.99
CA ALA A 185 -19.84 -8.34 2.90
C ALA A 185 -21.26 -8.03 2.38
N MET A 186 -21.80 -6.83 2.65
CA MET A 186 -23.14 -6.41 2.20
C MET A 186 -23.11 -5.70 0.84
N HIS A 187 -22.06 -4.93 0.56
CA HIS A 187 -22.02 -3.95 -0.54
C HIS A 187 -20.88 -4.18 -1.55
N GLY A 188 -20.00 -5.18 -1.35
CA GLY A 188 -18.81 -5.41 -2.19
C GLY A 188 -19.12 -5.55 -3.68
N ARG A 189 -20.20 -6.28 -4.03
CA ARG A 189 -20.65 -6.38 -5.42
C ARG A 189 -21.09 -5.04 -6.01
N GLN A 190 -21.83 -4.24 -5.24
CA GLN A 190 -22.25 -2.90 -5.67
C GLN A 190 -21.04 -1.99 -5.89
N LEU A 191 -20.05 -2.07 -5.01
CA LEU A 191 -18.78 -1.34 -5.17
C LEU A 191 -18.06 -1.75 -6.46
N ARG A 192 -17.90 -3.05 -6.69
CA ARG A 192 -17.23 -3.60 -7.88
C ARG A 192 -17.96 -3.24 -9.17
N ASP A 193 -19.28 -3.33 -9.21
CA ASP A 193 -20.09 -2.94 -10.37
C ASP A 193 -20.03 -1.44 -10.65
N ALA A 194 -20.01 -0.61 -9.60
CA ALA A 194 -19.83 0.83 -9.73
C ALA A 194 -18.46 1.16 -10.35
N TRP A 195 -17.39 0.50 -9.89
CA TRP A 195 -16.05 0.63 -10.46
C TRP A 195 -15.96 0.15 -11.89
N GLN A 196 -16.57 -0.99 -12.22
CA GLN A 196 -16.59 -1.51 -13.58
C GLN A 196 -17.27 -0.51 -14.53
N LYS A 197 -18.46 -0.02 -14.16
CA LYS A 197 -19.19 0.97 -14.96
C LYS A 197 -18.36 2.22 -15.19
N TRP A 198 -17.74 2.75 -14.13
CA TRP A 198 -16.87 3.93 -14.25
C TRP A 198 -15.67 3.68 -15.16
N TRP A 199 -15.05 2.51 -15.06
CA TRP A 199 -13.91 2.15 -15.91
C TRP A 199 -14.30 2.08 -17.38
N ASP A 200 -15.45 1.46 -17.69
CA ASP A 200 -15.99 1.41 -19.05
C ASP A 200 -16.18 2.82 -19.64
N GLU A 201 -16.61 3.78 -18.83
CA GLU A 201 -16.83 5.18 -19.22
C GLU A 201 -15.55 6.03 -19.28
N ASN A 202 -14.50 5.70 -18.52
CA ASN A 202 -13.36 6.60 -18.30
C ASN A 202 -11.99 6.07 -18.76
N GLN A 203 -11.86 4.77 -19.07
CA GLN A 203 -10.58 4.15 -19.41
C GLN A 203 -9.83 4.84 -20.56
N HIS A 204 -10.56 5.40 -21.54
CA HIS A 204 -9.97 6.08 -22.68
C HIS A 204 -9.45 7.50 -22.36
N ARG A 205 -9.79 8.04 -21.18
CA ARG A 205 -9.45 9.40 -20.75
C ARG A 205 -8.31 9.44 -19.73
N LEU A 206 -8.05 8.31 -19.06
CA LEU A 206 -6.97 8.21 -18.09
C LEU A 206 -5.63 7.98 -18.78
N ARG A 207 -4.60 8.65 -18.25
CA ARG A 207 -3.20 8.35 -18.53
C ARG A 207 -2.55 8.01 -17.19
N ILE A 208 -2.33 6.72 -16.96
CA ILE A 208 -1.57 6.22 -15.82
C ILE A 208 -0.19 5.87 -16.37
N GLU A 209 0.83 6.64 -15.97
CA GLU A 209 2.22 6.49 -16.40
C GLU A 209 2.90 5.28 -15.76
#